data_AF-B4PP74-F1
#
_entry.id   AF-B4PP74-F1
#
_cell.length_a   1.000
_cell.length_b   1.000
_cell.length_c   1.000
_cell.angle_alpha   90.00
_cell.angle_beta   90.00
_cell.angle_gamma   90.00
#
_symmetry.space_group_name_H-M   'P 1'
#
loop_
_entity.id
_entity.type
_entity.pdbx_description
1 polymer ?
#
loop_
_entity_poly.entity_id
_entity_poly.type
_entity_poly.pdbx_seq_one_letter_code
_entity_poly.pdbx_strand_id
1 'polypeptide(L)'
;MAPRNKEQEQEVLNWVFAVIGENVPSGQYEDILKDGIWLCKLANKLAPGSVKKIQERGTNFQLMENIQRFQAAVKKYGVPEEEIFQTADLFERRNIPQVTLSLYALGRIVSICQWIY
;
A
#
# COMPACT_ATOMS: atom_id res chain seq x y z
N MET A 1 -2.84 8.76 -18.26
CA MET A 1 -2.02 8.32 -17.12
C MET A 1 -1.49 9.58 -16.44
N ALA A 2 -1.75 9.79 -15.16
CA ALA A 2 -1.24 10.96 -14.46
C ALA A 2 0.30 10.90 -14.40
N PRO A 3 1.02 12.03 -14.55
CA PRO A 3 2.46 12.05 -14.45
C PRO A 3 2.92 11.66 -13.04
N ARG A 4 4.06 10.99 -12.95
CA ARG A 4 4.71 10.64 -11.67
C ARG A 4 5.07 11.93 -10.91
N ASN A 5 4.71 12.00 -9.62
CA ASN A 5 4.95 13.15 -8.77
C ASN A 5 5.67 12.70 -7.48
N LYS A 6 6.89 13.21 -7.26
CA LYS A 6 7.73 12.77 -6.13
C LYS A 6 7.29 13.36 -4.80
N GLU A 7 6.71 14.56 -4.79
CA GLU A 7 6.15 15.13 -3.57
C GLU A 7 5.00 14.25 -3.06
N GLN A 8 4.09 13.84 -3.94
CA GLN A 8 2.98 12.95 -3.62
C GLN A 8 3.44 11.57 -3.14
N GLU A 9 4.47 11.00 -3.76
CA GLU A 9 5.08 9.74 -3.30
C GLU A 9 5.62 9.87 -1.88
N GLN A 10 6.28 10.98 -1.56
CA GLN A 10 6.82 11.22 -0.22
C GLN A 10 5.71 11.46 0.81
N GLU A 11 4.64 12.19 0.45
CA GLU A 11 3.46 12.36 1.29
C GLU A 11 2.81 11.02 1.63
N VAL A 12 2.65 10.14 0.63
CA VAL A 12 2.11 8.79 0.83
C VAL A 12 3.00 7.98 1.76
N LEU A 13 4.33 7.97 1.59
CA LEU A 13 5.22 7.28 2.53
C LEU A 13 5.08 7.83 3.95
N ASN A 14 5.09 9.14 4.11
CA ASN A 14 4.96 9.77 5.42
C ASN A 14 3.66 9.33 6.11
N TRP A 15 2.54 9.31 5.37
CA TRP A 15 1.26 8.83 5.89
C TRP A 15 1.29 7.33 6.23
N VAL A 16 1.76 6.47 5.32
CA VAL A 16 1.85 5.01 5.54
C VAL A 16 2.62 4.70 6.82
N PHE A 17 3.79 5.32 6.98
CA PHE A 17 4.68 5.05 8.11
C PHE A 17 4.18 5.69 9.42
N ALA A 18 3.49 6.84 9.36
CA ALA A 18 2.80 7.41 10.50
C ALA A 18 1.67 6.50 11.03
N VAL A 19 0.87 5.90 10.13
CA VAL A 19 -0.18 4.94 10.51
C VAL A 19 0.42 3.65 11.09
N ILE A 20 1.54 3.19 10.53
CA ILE A 20 2.23 2.00 11.04
C ILE A 20 2.88 2.25 12.41
N GLY A 21 3.33 3.47 12.66
CA GLY A 21 4.10 3.86 13.84
C GLY A 21 5.59 3.54 13.71
N GLU A 22 6.12 3.52 12.49
CA GLU A 22 7.54 3.29 12.18
C GLU A 22 8.11 4.48 11.37
N ASN A 23 9.44 4.60 11.30
CA ASN A 23 10.08 5.65 10.49
C ASN A 23 10.14 5.24 9.02
N VAL A 24 10.06 6.22 8.10
CA VAL A 24 10.22 5.97 6.66
C VAL A 24 11.64 5.45 6.39
N PRO A 25 11.81 4.25 5.77
CA PRO A 25 13.11 3.72 5.41
C PRO A 25 13.79 4.58 4.34
N SER A 26 15.12 4.54 4.29
CA SER A 26 15.87 5.13 3.19
C SER A 26 15.68 4.31 1.90
N GLY A 27 15.26 4.95 0.82
CA GLY A 27 15.10 4.27 -0.47
C GLY A 27 14.23 5.05 -1.44
N GLN A 28 14.05 4.51 -2.64
CA GLN A 28 13.05 5.01 -3.58
C GLN A 28 11.66 4.48 -3.18
N TYR A 29 10.62 5.26 -3.48
CA TYR A 29 9.22 4.94 -3.18
C TYR A 29 8.83 3.51 -3.57
N GLU A 30 9.10 3.15 -4.82
CA GLU A 30 8.77 1.84 -5.37
C GLU A 30 9.58 0.69 -4.75
N ASP A 31 10.79 0.97 -4.26
CA ASP A 31 11.67 -0.03 -3.64
C ASP A 31 11.26 -0.31 -2.20
N ILE A 32 10.85 0.73 -1.48
CA ILE A 32 10.34 0.60 -0.10
C ILE A 32 9.07 -0.26 -0.10
N LEU A 33 8.17 -0.08 -1.07
CA LEU A 33 6.88 -0.79 -1.10
C LEU A 33 6.92 -2.14 -1.85
N LYS A 34 8.00 -2.42 -2.60
CA LYS A 34 8.06 -3.47 -3.64
C LYS A 34 7.68 -4.86 -3.17
N ASP A 35 8.10 -5.23 -1.97
CA ASP A 35 7.91 -6.57 -1.41
C ASP A 35 6.52 -6.79 -0.77
N GLY A 36 5.71 -5.73 -0.73
CA GLY A 36 4.36 -5.73 -0.15
C GLY A 36 4.32 -5.88 1.38
N ILE A 37 5.46 -5.93 2.09
CA ILE A 37 5.50 -6.13 3.54
C ILE A 37 4.87 -4.92 4.24
N TRP A 38 5.31 -3.71 3.89
CA TRP A 38 4.80 -2.47 4.47
C TRP A 38 3.32 -2.24 4.15
N LEU A 39 2.90 -2.63 2.95
CA LEU A 39 1.49 -2.58 2.55
C LEU A 39 0.63 -3.51 3.42
N CYS A 40 1.06 -4.75 3.63
CA CYS A 40 0.36 -5.67 4.52
C CYS A 40 0.34 -5.18 5.99
N LYS A 41 1.45 -4.61 6.48
CA LYS A 41 1.52 -4.00 7.81
C LYS A 41 0.52 -2.85 7.93
N LEU A 42 0.45 -1.96 6.93
CA LEU A 42 -0.53 -0.88 6.87
C LEU A 42 -1.97 -1.42 6.94
N ALA A 43 -2.32 -2.40 6.12
CA ALA A 43 -3.66 -3.00 6.13
C ALA A 43 -4.01 -3.60 7.51
N ASN A 44 -3.07 -4.29 8.17
CA ASN A 44 -3.28 -4.83 9.50
C ASN A 44 -3.38 -3.76 10.60
N LYS A 45 -2.78 -2.57 10.40
CA LYS A 45 -2.95 -1.44 11.31
C LYS A 45 -4.32 -0.79 11.18
N LEU A 46 -4.82 -0.67 9.95
CA LEU A 46 -6.14 -0.11 9.66
C LEU A 46 -7.29 -1.07 10.00
N ALA A 47 -7.08 -2.36 9.76
CA ALA A 47 -8.02 -3.43 10.06
C ALA A 47 -7.27 -4.64 10.61
N PRO A 48 -7.19 -4.80 11.95
CA PRO A 48 -6.48 -5.90 12.58
C PRO A 48 -6.90 -7.27 12.05
N GLY A 49 -5.92 -8.08 11.66
CA GLY A 49 -6.14 -9.44 11.14
C GLY A 49 -6.63 -9.50 9.68
N SER A 50 -6.65 -8.38 8.96
CA SER A 50 -7.01 -8.33 7.54
C SER A 50 -6.04 -9.12 6.65
N VAL A 51 -4.75 -9.13 6.99
CA VAL A 51 -3.72 -9.95 6.33
C VAL A 51 -3.15 -10.95 7.34
N LYS A 52 -3.49 -12.23 7.14
CA LYS A 52 -3.09 -13.33 8.05
C LYS A 52 -1.62 -13.75 7.95
N LYS A 53 -1.00 -13.58 6.77
CA LYS A 53 0.35 -14.04 6.48
C LYS A 53 1.10 -12.97 5.70
N ILE A 54 2.27 -12.59 6.19
CA ILE A 54 3.19 -11.67 5.53
C ILE A 54 4.50 -12.43 5.29
N GLN A 55 4.94 -12.48 4.03
CA GLN A 55 6.20 -13.10 3.66
C GLN A 55 7.31 -12.06 3.84
N GLU A 56 8.14 -12.21 4.87
CA GLU A 56 9.24 -11.26 5.11
C GLU A 56 10.43 -11.47 4.16
N ARG A 57 10.57 -12.69 3.64
CA ARG A 57 11.63 -13.10 2.71
C ARG A 57 11.08 -14.21 1.82
N GLY A 58 11.66 -14.40 0.64
CA GLY A 58 11.29 -15.49 -0.25
C GLY A 58 11.59 -15.21 -1.71
N THR A 59 11.03 -16.05 -2.58
CA THR A 59 11.06 -15.84 -4.03
C THR A 59 10.22 -14.63 -4.42
N ASN A 60 10.48 -14.07 -5.60
CA ASN A 60 9.66 -12.98 -6.16
C ASN A 60 8.17 -13.29 -6.13
N PHE A 61 7.78 -14.53 -6.44
CA PHE A 61 6.40 -14.98 -6.39
C PHE A 61 5.80 -14.85 -4.98
N GLN A 62 6.55 -15.28 -3.95
CA GLN A 62 6.09 -15.17 -2.56
C GLN A 62 5.92 -13.71 -2.11
N LEU A 63 6.78 -12.80 -2.57
CA LEU A 63 6.65 -11.37 -2.27
C LEU A 63 5.48 -10.73 -3.03
N MET A 64 5.25 -11.13 -4.28
CA MET A 64 4.06 -10.70 -5.04
C MET A 64 2.75 -11.12 -4.35
N GLU A 65 2.72 -12.27 -3.67
CA GLU A 65 1.55 -12.67 -2.86
C GLU A 65 1.24 -11.68 -1.72
N ASN A 66 2.24 -10.97 -1.16
CA ASN A 66 1.97 -9.94 -0.16
C ASN A 66 1.16 -8.79 -0.78
N ILE A 67 1.54 -8.34 -1.97
CA ILE A 67 0.80 -7.29 -2.69
C ILE A 67 -0.64 -7.74 -2.94
N GLN A 68 -0.84 -8.99 -3.36
CA GLN A 68 -2.18 -9.55 -3.58
C GLN A 68 -3.03 -9.61 -2.30
N ARG A 69 -2.41 -9.97 -1.16
CA ARG A 69 -3.08 -9.95 0.15
C ARG A 69 -3.47 -8.54 0.57
N PHE A 70 -2.60 -7.57 0.34
CA PHE A 70 -2.92 -6.16 0.56
C PHE A 70 -4.10 -5.70 -0.30
N GLN A 71 -4.08 -5.98 -1.61
CA GLN A 71 -5.16 -5.64 -2.53
C GLN A 71 -6.50 -6.22 -2.06
N ALA A 72 -6.52 -7.50 -1.65
CA ALA A 72 -7.72 -8.14 -1.11
C ALA A 72 -8.19 -7.48 0.20
N ALA A 73 -7.26 -7.10 1.08
CA ALA A 73 -7.57 -6.44 2.34
C ALA A 73 -8.19 -5.05 2.12
N VAL A 74 -7.62 -4.22 1.25
CA VAL A 74 -8.14 -2.86 1.00
C VAL A 74 -9.43 -2.86 0.19
N LYS A 75 -9.63 -3.84 -0.70
CA LYS A 75 -10.92 -4.07 -1.36
C LYS A 75 -12.01 -4.32 -0.32
N LYS A 76 -11.74 -5.19 0.66
CA LYS A 76 -12.68 -5.47 1.77
C LYS A 76 -12.85 -4.28 2.70
N TYR A 77 -11.81 -3.46 2.87
CA TYR A 77 -11.86 -2.23 3.67
C TYR A 77 -12.77 -1.16 3.05
N GLY A 78 -12.95 -1.20 1.73
CA GLY A 78 -13.88 -0.32 1.00
C GLY A 78 -13.25 0.49 -0.13
N VAL A 79 -11.98 0.24 -0.49
CA VAL A 79 -11.36 0.87 -1.66
C VAL A 79 -12.03 0.31 -2.94
N PRO A 80 -12.54 1.18 -3.84
CA PRO A 80 -13.11 0.74 -5.11
C PRO A 80 -12.10 -0.05 -5.94
N GLU A 81 -12.55 -1.12 -6.59
CA GLU A 81 -11.67 -2.07 -7.30
C GLU A 81 -10.87 -1.39 -8.43
N GLU A 82 -11.48 -0.41 -9.09
CA GLU A 82 -10.88 0.42 -10.13
C GLU A 82 -9.77 1.36 -9.61
N GLU A 83 -9.76 1.68 -8.32
CA GLU A 83 -8.72 2.47 -7.67
C GLU A 83 -7.59 1.57 -7.11
N ILE A 84 -7.75 0.24 -7.09
CA ILE A 84 -6.73 -0.69 -6.61
C ILE A 84 -5.70 -0.95 -7.70
N PHE A 85 -4.45 -0.62 -7.41
CA PHE A 85 -3.32 -0.89 -8.31
C PHE A 85 -3.11 -2.39 -8.52
N GLN A 86 -2.52 -2.79 -9.65
CA GLN A 86 -2.21 -4.17 -9.99
C GLN A 86 -0.80 -4.57 -9.52
N THR A 87 -0.54 -5.86 -9.30
CA THR A 87 0.78 -6.30 -8.79
C THR A 87 1.94 -5.86 -9.68
N ALA A 88 1.77 -5.92 -11.00
CA ALA A 88 2.78 -5.47 -11.97
C ALA A 88 3.02 -3.94 -11.93
N ASP A 89 2.04 -3.14 -11.50
CA ASP A 89 2.19 -1.68 -11.39
C ASP A 89 3.31 -1.31 -10.42
N LEU A 90 3.42 -2.06 -9.31
CA LEU A 90 4.43 -1.89 -8.28
C LEU A 90 5.66 -2.78 -8.52
N PHE A 91 5.47 -4.09 -8.63
CA PHE A 91 6.56 -5.06 -8.61
C PHE A 91 7.47 -4.94 -9.85
N GLU A 92 6.86 -4.70 -11.02
CA GLU A 92 7.56 -4.46 -12.29
C GLU A 92 7.65 -2.96 -12.61
N ARG A 93 7.16 -2.10 -11.72
CA ARG A 93 7.13 -0.64 -11.86
C ARG A 93 6.40 -0.16 -13.13
N ARG A 94 5.41 -0.92 -13.61
CA ARG A 94 4.69 -0.55 -14.85
C ARG A 94 3.89 0.73 -14.72
N ASN A 95 3.39 1.05 -13.51
CA ASN A 95 2.53 2.21 -13.29
C ASN A 95 2.58 2.68 -11.84
N ILE A 96 3.72 3.18 -11.39
CA ILE A 96 3.91 3.74 -10.05
C ILE A 96 2.87 4.82 -9.68
N PRO A 97 2.45 5.73 -10.59
CA PRO A 97 1.38 6.68 -10.28
C PRO A 97 0.06 6.03 -9.83
N GLN A 98 -0.29 4.85 -10.37
CA GLN A 98 -1.48 4.12 -9.93
C GLN A 98 -1.34 3.58 -8.49
N VAL A 99 -0.14 3.17 -8.09
CA VAL A 99 0.15 2.76 -6.70
C VAL A 99 -0.11 3.92 -5.74
N THR A 100 0.41 5.10 -6.08
CA THR A 100 0.20 6.34 -5.32
C THR A 100 -1.28 6.70 -5.24
N LEU A 101 -2.00 6.69 -6.36
CA LEU A 101 -3.44 6.97 -6.40
C LEU A 101 -4.24 6.01 -5.51
N SER A 102 -3.92 4.72 -5.57
CA SER A 102 -4.56 3.70 -4.74
C SER A 102 -4.37 3.92 -3.24
N LEU A 103 -3.18 4.36 -2.83
CA LEU A 103 -2.89 4.68 -1.43
C LEU A 103 -3.57 5.98 -0.99
N TYR A 104 -3.71 6.99 -1.86
CA TYR A 104 -4.56 8.15 -1.58
C TYR A 104 -6.03 7.74 -1.43
N ALA A 105 -6.55 6.83 -2.28
CA ALA A 105 -7.91 6.31 -2.16
C ALA A 105 -8.15 5.70 -0.77
N LEU A 106 -7.23 4.85 -0.33
CA LEU A 106 -7.25 4.28 1.02
C LEU A 106 -7.19 5.36 2.10
N GLY A 107 -6.28 6.33 1.99
CA GLY A 107 -6.15 7.43 2.95
C GLY A 107 -7.42 8.29 3.07
N ARG A 108 -8.11 8.55 1.95
CA ARG A 108 -9.41 9.25 1.94
C ARG A 108 -10.46 8.46 2.72
N ILE A 109 -10.56 7.14 2.48
CA ILE A 109 -11.52 6.28 3.17
C ILE A 109 -11.23 6.22 4.67
N VAL A 110 -9.96 6.06 5.06
CA VAL A 110 -9.55 6.06 6.47
C VAL A 110 -9.93 7.37 7.16
N SER A 111 -9.70 8.52 6.51
CA SER A 111 -10.04 9.84 7.06
C SER A 111 -11.56 10.03 7.24
N ILE A 112 -12.37 9.43 6.36
CA ILE A 112 -13.84 9.43 6.49
C ILE A 112 -14.28 8.47 7.61
N CYS A 113 -13.62 7.32 7.77
CA CYS A 113 -13.95 6.33 8.80
C CYS A 113 -13.48 6.71 10.22
N GLN A 114 -12.60 7.71 10.38
CA GLN A 114 -12.17 8.20 11.70
C GLN A 114 -13.26 8.91 12.52
N TRP A 115 -14.45 9.15 11.96
CA TRP A 115 -15.61 9.71 12.68
C TRP A 115 -16.39 8.68 13.55
N ILE A 116 -15.90 7.45 13.69
CA ILE A 116 -16.61 6.36 14.39
C ILE A 116 -15.86 5.87 15.65
N TYR A 117 -14.88 6.62 16.15
CA TYR A 117 -14.28 6.39 17.47
C TYR A 117 -14.25 7.66 18.32
#